data_AF-A0A250YAD0-F1
#
_entry.id   AF-A0A250YAD0-F1
#
_cell.length_a   1.000
_cell.length_b   1.000
_cell.length_c   1.000
_cell.angle_alpha   90.00
_cell.angle_beta   90.00
_cell.angle_gamma   90.00
#
_symmetry.space_group_name_H-M   'P 1'
#
loop_
_entity.id
_entity.type
_entity.pdbx_description
1 polymer ?
#
loop_
_entity_poly.entity_id
_entity_poly.type
_entity_poly.pdbx_seq_one_letter_code
_entity_poly.pdbx_strand_id
1 'polypeptide(L)'
;MQDEDGYITLNIKPRKPVPTSDDPASSFWWRVMALILLILSLGMVIGLVALGIMSFTQQNYLRAENENLSGTLQQLAKNFCQDLIRQLEQKQRGSYDHKCSPCDTNWRYYGDSCYGFFRHNLTWEDSKQFCTDKNATLIKIANQNILGHGVL
;
A
#
# COMPACT_ATOMS: atom_id res chain seq x y z
N MET A 1 17.67 -33.29 -109.68
CA MET A 1 18.93 -33.67 -109.03
C MET A 1 19.43 -32.39 -108.37
N GLN A 2 19.02 -32.05 -107.14
CA GLN A 2 19.26 -32.66 -105.82
C GLN A 2 20.36 -31.88 -105.11
N ASP A 3 19.92 -31.02 -104.21
CA ASP A 3 20.69 -30.27 -103.23
C ASP A 3 19.96 -30.41 -101.89
N GLU A 4 20.49 -31.35 -101.10
CA GLU A 4 20.22 -31.57 -99.69
C GLU A 4 21.17 -30.64 -98.91
N ASP A 5 20.64 -29.60 -98.27
CA ASP A 5 21.38 -28.84 -97.27
C ASP A 5 20.57 -28.78 -95.98
N GLY A 6 21.15 -29.38 -94.94
CA GLY A 6 20.53 -29.60 -93.65
C GLY A 6 20.38 -28.34 -92.81
N TYR A 7 19.52 -28.46 -91.80
CA TYR A 7 19.56 -27.56 -90.65
C TYR A 7 19.29 -28.33 -89.35
N ILE A 8 19.94 -27.79 -88.32
CA ILE A 8 20.28 -28.41 -87.05
C ILE A 8 19.17 -28.10 -86.05
N THR A 9 18.57 -29.10 -85.43
CA THR A 9 17.54 -28.91 -84.38
C THR A 9 18.21 -28.71 -83.02
N LEU A 10 18.23 -27.46 -82.53
CA LEU A 10 18.69 -27.15 -81.17
C LEU A 10 17.57 -27.41 -80.15
N ASN A 11 17.73 -28.47 -79.35
CA ASN A 11 16.87 -28.77 -78.21
C ASN A 11 17.25 -27.88 -77.01
N ILE A 12 16.54 -26.76 -76.83
CA ILE A 12 16.74 -25.86 -75.68
C ILE A 12 15.82 -26.30 -74.54
N LYS A 13 16.39 -26.88 -73.49
CA LYS A 13 15.66 -27.21 -72.25
C LYS A 13 15.47 -25.92 -71.44
N PRO A 14 14.23 -25.51 -71.09
CA PRO A 14 14.01 -24.26 -70.38
C PRO A 14 14.62 -24.33 -68.97
N ARG A 15 15.38 -23.30 -68.61
CA ARG A 15 15.86 -23.07 -67.25
C ARG A 15 14.65 -22.81 -66.36
N LYS A 16 14.51 -23.54 -65.25
CA LYS A 16 13.48 -23.26 -64.25
C LYS A 16 13.62 -21.81 -63.75
N PRO A 17 12.54 -21.01 -63.71
CA PRO A 17 12.59 -19.70 -63.08
C PRO A 17 12.87 -19.87 -61.58
N VAL A 18 13.71 -18.97 -61.05
CA VAL A 18 13.85 -18.71 -59.62
C VAL A 18 12.46 -18.38 -59.04
N PRO A 19 12.07 -18.87 -57.86
CA PRO A 19 10.79 -18.50 -57.27
C PRO A 19 10.88 -17.05 -56.81
N THR A 20 10.28 -16.16 -57.60
CA THR A 20 9.93 -14.81 -57.18
C THR A 20 8.46 -14.60 -57.50
N SER A 21 7.62 -14.88 -56.53
CA SER A 21 6.24 -14.38 -56.52
C SER A 21 5.82 -14.20 -55.06
N ASP A 22 6.30 -13.12 -54.44
CA ASP A 22 5.52 -12.51 -53.38
C ASP A 22 4.27 -11.92 -54.05
N ASP A 23 3.16 -12.65 -53.94
CA ASP A 23 1.88 -12.25 -54.51
C ASP A 23 1.41 -10.93 -53.88
N PRO A 24 0.98 -9.93 -54.67
CA PRO A 24 0.43 -8.66 -54.14
C PRO A 24 -0.84 -8.87 -53.30
N ALA A 25 -1.55 -9.99 -53.52
CA ALA A 25 -2.70 -10.40 -52.72
C ALA A 25 -2.30 -10.81 -51.28
N SER A 26 -1.13 -11.41 -51.07
CA SER A 26 -0.66 -11.80 -49.73
C SER A 26 -0.38 -10.58 -48.83
N SER A 27 0.11 -9.48 -49.42
CA SER A 27 0.46 -8.25 -48.72
C SER A 27 -0.76 -7.50 -48.17
N PHE A 28 -1.88 -7.49 -48.92
CA PHE A 28 -3.11 -6.85 -48.49
C PHE A 28 -3.72 -7.56 -47.27
N TRP A 29 -3.80 -8.90 -47.33
CA TRP A 29 -4.38 -9.69 -46.23
C TRP A 29 -3.52 -9.61 -44.97
N TRP A 30 -2.18 -9.60 -45.10
CA TRP A 30 -1.28 -9.43 -43.97
C TRP A 30 -1.42 -8.05 -43.29
N ARG A 31 -1.58 -6.98 -44.08
CA ARG A 31 -1.85 -5.62 -43.55
C ARG A 31 -3.17 -5.55 -42.78
N VAL A 32 -4.22 -6.18 -43.30
CA VAL A 32 -5.52 -6.23 -42.63
C VAL A 32 -5.42 -6.98 -41.31
N MET A 33 -4.72 -8.12 -41.27
CA MET A 33 -4.51 -8.88 -40.03
C MET A 33 -3.72 -8.08 -38.99
N ALA A 34 -2.68 -7.35 -39.41
CA ALA A 34 -1.93 -6.47 -38.52
C ALA A 34 -2.79 -5.35 -37.93
N LEU A 35 -3.66 -4.72 -38.74
CA LEU A 35 -4.58 -3.68 -38.25
C LEU A 35 -5.59 -4.22 -37.25
N ILE A 36 -6.15 -5.40 -37.48
CA ILE A 36 -7.07 -6.04 -36.55
C ILE A 36 -6.38 -6.34 -35.21
N LEU A 37 -5.18 -6.90 -35.24
CA LEU A 37 -4.40 -7.18 -34.02
C LEU A 37 -4.08 -5.90 -33.24
N LEU A 38 -3.73 -4.81 -33.94
CA LEU A 38 -3.50 -3.51 -33.30
C LEU A 38 -4.76 -3.01 -32.60
N ILE A 39 -5.92 -3.07 -33.26
CA ILE A 39 -7.20 -2.63 -32.66
C ILE A 39 -7.54 -3.48 -31.43
N LEU A 40 -7.39 -4.81 -31.51
CA LEU A 40 -7.64 -5.71 -30.38
C LEU A 40 -6.69 -5.42 -29.21
N SER A 41 -5.42 -5.17 -29.50
CA SER A 41 -4.43 -4.83 -28.47
C SER A 41 -4.78 -3.52 -27.75
N LEU A 42 -5.21 -2.49 -28.50
CA LEU A 42 -5.63 -1.21 -27.94
C LEU A 42 -6.89 -1.38 -27.07
N GLY A 43 -7.88 -2.13 -27.54
CA GLY A 43 -9.09 -2.44 -26.77
C GLY A 43 -8.76 -3.15 -25.45
N MET A 44 -7.88 -4.14 -25.49
CA MET A 44 -7.43 -4.86 -24.29
C MET A 44 -6.69 -3.93 -23.31
N VAL A 45 -5.79 -3.07 -23.79
CA VAL A 45 -5.06 -2.12 -22.94
C VAL A 45 -6.03 -1.15 -22.26
N ILE A 46 -6.98 -0.58 -23.02
CA ILE A 46 -7.99 0.34 -22.47
C ILE A 46 -8.84 -0.36 -21.40
N GLY A 47 -9.26 -1.60 -21.67
CA GLY A 47 -10.01 -2.41 -20.72
C GLY A 47 -9.23 -2.66 -19.43
N LEU A 48 -7.96 -3.05 -19.52
CA LEU A 48 -7.10 -3.27 -18.36
C LEU A 48 -6.87 -2.00 -17.54
N VAL A 49 -6.68 -0.85 -18.21
CA VAL A 49 -6.54 0.44 -17.53
C VAL A 49 -7.82 0.80 -16.79
N ALA A 50 -8.98 0.67 -17.42
CA ALA A 50 -10.27 0.97 -16.79
C ALA A 50 -10.55 0.04 -15.59
N LEU A 51 -10.31 -1.27 -15.74
CA LEU A 51 -10.42 -2.25 -14.65
C LEU A 51 -9.44 -1.96 -13.52
N GLY A 52 -8.20 -1.59 -13.84
CA GLY A 52 -7.18 -1.20 -12.87
C GLY A 52 -7.59 0.03 -12.06
N ILE A 53 -8.10 1.08 -12.73
CA ILE A 53 -8.61 2.28 -12.05
C ILE A 53 -9.78 1.90 -11.14
N MET A 54 -10.78 1.18 -11.64
CA MET A 54 -11.94 0.79 -10.82
C MET A 54 -11.54 -0.03 -9.59
N SER A 55 -10.68 -1.04 -9.76
CA SER A 55 -10.18 -1.87 -8.66
C SER A 55 -9.39 -1.04 -7.63
N PHE A 56 -8.50 -0.16 -8.10
CA PHE A 56 -7.72 0.72 -7.22
C PHE A 56 -8.61 1.71 -6.46
N THR A 57 -9.60 2.31 -7.13
CA THR A 57 -10.55 3.22 -6.47
C THR A 57 -11.39 2.50 -5.41
N GLN A 58 -11.84 1.29 -5.70
CA GLN A 58 -12.60 0.46 -4.74
C GLN A 58 -11.75 0.11 -3.51
N GLN A 59 -10.50 -0.29 -3.75
CA GLN A 59 -9.57 -0.63 -2.67
C GLN A 59 -9.25 0.58 -1.80
N ASN A 60 -9.04 1.76 -2.40
CA ASN A 60 -8.79 3.00 -1.66
C ASN A 60 -10.01 3.48 -0.87
N TYR A 61 -11.21 3.37 -1.43
CA TYR A 61 -12.45 3.72 -0.73
C TYR A 61 -12.64 2.84 0.51
N LEU A 62 -12.56 1.51 0.35
CA LEU A 62 -12.67 0.57 1.47
C LEU A 62 -11.54 0.77 2.50
N ARG A 63 -10.33 1.10 2.06
CA ARG A 63 -9.21 1.42 2.96
C ARG A 63 -9.51 2.68 3.77
N ALA A 64 -9.93 3.76 3.13
CA ALA A 64 -10.25 5.03 3.80
C ALA A 64 -11.43 4.86 4.77
N GLU A 65 -12.47 4.11 4.39
CA GLU A 65 -13.60 3.79 5.27
C GLU A 65 -13.16 2.94 6.46
N ASN A 66 -12.29 1.95 6.25
CA ASN A 66 -11.75 1.11 7.32
C ASN A 66 -10.86 1.92 8.28
N GLU A 67 -10.00 2.80 7.77
CA GLU A 67 -9.23 3.74 8.60
C GLU A 67 -10.14 4.68 9.40
N ASN A 68 -11.19 5.21 8.78
CA ASN A 68 -12.18 6.06 9.46
C ASN A 68 -12.95 5.29 10.55
N LEU A 69 -13.37 4.07 10.26
CA LEU A 69 -14.06 3.20 11.23
C LEU A 69 -13.13 2.82 12.39
N SER A 70 -11.90 2.43 12.08
CA SER A 70 -10.87 2.12 13.08
C SER A 70 -10.61 3.31 13.98
N GLY A 71 -10.45 4.51 13.41
CA GLY A 71 -10.28 5.75 14.16
C GLY A 71 -11.49 6.06 15.04
N THR A 72 -12.71 5.89 14.53
CA THR A 72 -13.95 6.12 15.30
C THR A 72 -14.07 5.14 16.47
N LEU A 73 -13.78 3.85 16.26
CA LEU A 73 -13.77 2.83 17.31
C LEU A 73 -12.71 3.13 18.37
N GLN A 74 -11.50 3.53 17.96
CA GLN A 74 -10.43 3.93 18.88
C GLN A 74 -10.82 5.14 19.71
N GLN A 75 -11.44 6.17 19.11
CA GLN A 75 -11.94 7.34 19.83
C GLN A 75 -13.03 6.98 20.83
N LEU A 76 -13.99 6.15 20.42
CA LEU A 76 -15.07 5.71 21.30
C LEU A 76 -14.53 4.92 22.50
N ALA A 77 -13.63 3.97 22.23
CA ALA A 77 -12.96 3.18 23.27
C ALA A 77 -12.20 4.08 24.25
N LYS A 78 -11.44 5.06 23.73
CA LYS A 78 -10.69 6.02 24.55
C LYS A 78 -11.59 6.86 25.45
N ASN A 79 -12.69 7.42 24.92
CA ASN A 79 -13.62 8.23 25.70
C ASN A 79 -14.24 7.44 26.85
N PHE A 80 -14.70 6.21 26.58
CA PHE A 80 -15.22 5.33 27.62
C PHE A 80 -14.16 4.94 28.63
N CYS A 81 -12.94 4.67 28.17
CA CYS A 81 -11.84 4.33 29.05
C CYS A 81 -11.49 5.44 30.03
N GLN A 82 -11.40 6.66 29.51
CA GLN A 82 -11.09 7.84 30.29
C GLN A 82 -12.19 8.12 31.31
N ASP A 83 -13.46 7.91 30.97
CA ASP A 83 -14.55 8.00 31.95
C ASP A 83 -14.42 6.94 33.05
N LEU A 84 -14.13 5.68 32.68
CA LEU A 84 -13.96 4.59 33.63
C LEU A 84 -12.80 4.85 34.60
N ILE A 85 -11.65 5.31 34.10
CA ILE A 85 -10.48 5.68 34.92
C ILE A 85 -10.87 6.80 35.89
N ARG A 86 -11.53 7.86 35.39
CA ARG A 86 -11.99 8.99 36.22
C ARG A 86 -12.97 8.55 37.32
N GLN A 87 -13.90 7.64 37.02
CA GLN A 87 -14.83 7.11 38.01
C GLN A 87 -14.13 6.28 39.08
N LEU A 88 -13.10 5.52 38.70
CA LEU A 88 -12.40 4.62 39.60
C LEU A 88 -11.40 5.35 40.49
N GLU A 89 -10.76 6.41 40.00
CA GLU A 89 -9.99 7.34 40.84
C GLU A 89 -10.83 7.93 41.98
N GLN A 90 -12.13 8.15 41.76
CA GLN A 90 -13.04 8.64 42.80
C GLN A 90 -13.49 7.55 43.79
N LYS A 91 -13.58 6.28 43.36
CA LYS A 91 -14.20 5.19 44.15
C LYS A 91 -13.20 4.25 44.82
N GLN A 92 -11.98 4.11 44.31
CA GLN A 92 -10.93 3.30 44.92
C GLN A 92 -9.54 3.89 44.68
N ARG A 93 -8.79 4.06 45.78
CA ARG A 93 -7.37 4.39 45.78
C ARG A 93 -6.55 3.19 45.29
N GLY A 94 -6.43 2.99 43.98
CA GLY A 94 -5.28 2.25 43.43
C GLY A 94 -5.52 1.07 42.50
N SER A 95 -6.53 1.06 41.63
CA SER A 95 -6.51 0.15 40.47
C SER A 95 -5.96 0.88 39.25
N TYR A 96 -4.63 0.88 39.07
CA TYR A 96 -3.97 1.44 37.88
C TYR A 96 -3.91 0.47 36.70
N ASP A 97 -4.46 -0.74 36.86
CA ASP A 97 -4.42 -1.81 35.88
C ASP A 97 -5.83 -2.11 35.36
N HIS A 98 -6.35 -1.19 34.55
CA HIS A 98 -7.57 -1.44 33.80
C HIS A 98 -7.21 -2.03 32.45
N LYS A 99 -7.85 -3.16 32.10
CA LYS A 99 -7.74 -3.85 30.80
C LYS A 99 -7.98 -2.94 29.58
N CYS A 100 -8.53 -1.76 29.83
CA CYS A 100 -8.87 -0.75 28.85
C CYS A 100 -7.73 0.26 28.59
N SER A 101 -6.76 0.41 29.49
CA SER A 101 -5.65 1.36 29.31
C SER A 101 -4.76 0.95 28.14
N PRO A 102 -4.41 1.86 27.22
CA PRO A 102 -3.41 1.61 26.18
C PRO A 102 -1.97 1.61 26.74
N CYS A 103 -1.79 1.99 28.01
CA CYS A 103 -0.49 2.05 28.67
C CYS A 103 -0.15 0.73 29.37
N ASP A 104 1.15 0.44 29.48
CA ASP A 104 1.65 -0.70 30.24
C ASP A 104 1.23 -0.66 31.71
N THR A 105 1.32 -1.82 32.38
CA THR A 105 1.03 -1.97 33.80
C THR A 105 1.83 -0.97 34.65
N ASN A 106 1.17 -0.31 35.61
CA ASN A 106 1.70 0.76 36.47
C ASN A 106 1.97 2.11 35.79
N TRP A 107 1.51 2.32 34.56
CA TRP A 107 1.49 3.63 33.92
C TRP A 107 0.10 4.27 34.01
N ARG A 108 0.07 5.57 34.25
CA ARG A 108 -1.18 6.34 34.27
C ARG A 108 -1.46 6.89 32.89
N TYR A 109 -2.67 6.65 32.39
CA TYR A 109 -3.13 7.26 31.16
C TYR A 109 -3.79 8.61 31.45
N TYR A 110 -3.26 9.68 30.86
CA TYR A 110 -3.86 11.01 31.00
C TYR A 110 -3.77 11.79 29.68
N GLY A 111 -4.92 12.27 29.19
CA GLY A 111 -5.03 12.88 27.87
C GLY A 111 -4.62 11.89 26.77
N ASP A 112 -3.46 12.13 26.17
CA ASP A 112 -2.93 11.34 25.04
C ASP A 112 -1.61 10.63 25.40
N SER A 113 -1.22 10.62 26.67
CA SER A 113 0.10 10.16 27.07
C SER A 113 0.06 9.26 28.31
N CYS A 114 1.07 8.40 28.40
CA CYS A 114 1.29 7.50 29.53
C CYS A 114 2.34 8.09 30.46
N TYR A 115 2.06 8.12 31.75
CA TYR A 115 2.93 8.70 32.77
C TYR A 115 3.27 7.66 33.84
N GLY A 116 4.57 7.38 33.98
CA GLY A 116 5.11 6.51 35.01
C GLY A 116 5.54 7.33 36.23
N PHE A 117 5.12 6.90 37.43
CA PHE A 117 5.53 7.51 38.69
C PHE A 117 6.43 6.56 39.45
N PHE A 118 7.73 6.83 39.42
CA PHE A 118 8.75 6.00 40.05
C PHE A 118 9.32 6.70 41.29
N ARG A 119 9.34 6.00 42.43
CA ARG A 119 9.85 6.53 43.70
C ARG A 119 11.31 6.12 43.90
N HIS A 120 12.20 6.61 43.04
CA HIS A 120 13.64 6.42 43.16
C HIS A 120 14.33 7.75 43.44
N ASN A 121 15.29 7.74 44.38
CA ASN A 121 16.14 8.89 44.65
C ASN A 121 17.33 8.85 43.69
N LEU A 122 17.18 9.47 42.52
CA LEU A 122 18.19 9.54 41.47
C LEU A 122 18.60 10.99 41.25
N THR A 123 19.81 11.23 40.74
CA THR A 123 20.17 12.55 40.24
C THR A 123 19.33 12.89 39.00
N TRP A 124 19.31 14.15 38.58
CA TRP A 124 18.58 14.55 37.38
C TRP A 124 19.05 13.80 36.12
N GLU A 125 20.37 13.61 35.99
CA GLU A 125 20.98 12.91 34.87
C GLU A 125 20.64 11.41 34.90
N ASP A 126 20.77 10.77 36.06
CA ASP A 126 20.39 9.36 36.24
C ASP A 126 18.90 9.13 36.00
N SER A 127 18.04 10.07 36.40
CA SER A 127 16.60 10.01 36.15
C SER A 127 16.27 10.08 34.66
N LYS A 128 17.01 10.90 33.90
CA LYS A 128 16.85 11.00 32.45
C LYS A 128 17.28 9.71 31.76
N GLN A 129 18.39 9.11 32.21
CA GLN A 129 18.82 7.81 31.72
C GLN A 129 17.80 6.72 32.06
N PHE A 130 17.32 6.67 33.30
CA PHE A 130 16.31 5.71 33.74
C PHE A 130 15.02 5.77 32.90
N CYS A 131 14.52 6.98 32.60
CA CYS A 131 13.37 7.12 31.69
C CYS A 131 13.69 6.63 30.29
N THR A 132 14.89 6.92 29.77
CA THR A 132 15.34 6.47 28.45
C THR A 132 15.41 4.94 28.36
N ASP A 133 15.90 4.28 29.41
CA ASP A 133 15.94 2.82 29.53
C ASP A 133 14.53 2.18 29.56
N LYS A 134 13.51 2.97 29.91
CA LYS A 134 12.08 2.62 29.86
C LYS A 134 11.38 3.07 28.58
N ASN A 135 12.13 3.47 27.54
CA ASN A 135 11.60 4.05 26.30
C ASN A 135 10.67 5.26 26.55
N ALA A 136 10.95 6.03 27.61
CA ALA A 136 10.18 7.18 28.02
C ALA A 136 11.06 8.42 28.12
N THR A 137 10.43 9.58 28.18
CA THR A 137 11.12 10.86 28.38
C THR A 137 10.85 11.35 29.78
N LEU A 138 11.90 11.80 30.48
CA LEU A 138 11.75 12.44 31.77
C LEU A 138 10.92 13.72 31.61
N ILE A 139 9.76 13.76 32.26
CA ILE A 139 8.85 14.88 32.13
C ILE A 139 9.34 16.09 32.93
N LYS A 140 9.32 17.26 32.28
CA LYS A 140 9.46 18.55 32.95
C LYS A 140 8.09 19.21 33.04
N ILE A 141 7.54 19.34 34.24
CA ILE A 141 6.26 20.00 34.47
C ILE A 141 6.48 21.50 34.26
N ALA A 142 6.07 22.01 33.09
CA ALA A 142 6.21 23.43 32.74
C ALA A 142 4.99 24.28 33.13
N ASN A 143 3.86 23.66 33.49
CA ASN A 143 2.60 24.37 33.72
C ASN A 143 1.80 23.74 34.88
N GLN A 144 1.15 24.59 35.71
CA GLN A 144 0.44 24.17 36.92
C GLN A 144 -0.77 23.26 36.67
N ASN A 145 -1.28 23.20 35.43
CA ASN A 145 -2.47 22.41 35.08
C ASN A 145 -2.26 20.89 35.18
N ILE A 146 -1.00 20.42 35.16
CA ILE A 146 -0.67 18.98 35.29
C ILE A 146 -0.73 18.53 36.77
N LEU A 147 -0.75 19.48 37.70
CA LEU A 147 -0.75 19.21 39.15
C LEU A 147 -2.16 19.18 39.77
N GLY A 148 -3.22 19.42 38.98
CA GLY A 148 -4.59 19.65 39.48
C GLY A 148 -5.35 18.43 40.01
N HIS A 149 -4.84 17.21 39.87
CA HIS A 149 -5.50 15.99 40.37
C HIS A 149 -4.58 15.04 41.15
N GLY A 150 -3.42 15.54 41.59
CA GLY A 150 -2.54 14.82 42.50
C GLY A 150 -2.80 15.22 43.95
N VAL A 151 -3.58 14.42 44.68
CA VAL A 151 -3.59 14.47 46.15
C VAL A 151 -2.16 14.15 46.62
N LEU A 152 -1.52 15.12 47.28
CA LEU A 152 -0.32 14.91 48.10
C LEU A 152 -0.59 13.89 49.21
#